data_AF-A0AAW8BFE4-F1
#
_entry.id   AF-A0AAW8BFE4-F1
#
_cell.length_a   1.000
_cell.length_b   1.000
_cell.length_c   1.000
_cell.angle_alpha   90.00
_cell.angle_beta   90.00
_cell.angle_gamma   90.00
#
_symmetry.space_group_name_H-M   'P 1'
#
loop_
_entity.id
_entity.type
_entity.pdbx_description
1 polymer ?
#
loop_
_entity_poly.entity_id
_entity_poly.type
_entity_poly.pdbx_seq_one_letter_code
_entity_poly.pdbx_strand_id
1 'polypeptide(L)'
;MIKKILLLNTVFIFIFFITIIFNSCKNESRITNNKNEAAKIAVKDFIKKNTLAKENTVFNVKIYDPLSKKKLVDISESEQRWINSGIYEDLIVVNIFGDDYYKNKYNTQSNLNEDIIPNQFIEINGKLFLWKDKDETNKETTQILKKYGVLTNSNIIPVFFRDDAKKGTDYFFCKNNLRKYKVTNSNIATGYLKPPNIDCK
;
A
#
# COMPACT_ATOMS: atom_id res chain seq x y z
N MET A 1 -23.03 51.58 -25.45
CA MET A 1 -22.00 50.59 -25.87
C MET A 1 -21.12 50.08 -24.72
N ILE A 2 -20.82 50.89 -23.68
CA ILE A 2 -19.85 50.56 -22.62
C ILE A 2 -20.29 49.41 -21.68
N LYS A 3 -21.60 49.25 -21.39
CA LYS A 3 -22.10 48.18 -20.49
C LYS A 3 -21.89 46.74 -21.00
N LYS A 4 -21.90 46.50 -22.32
CA LYS A 4 -21.71 45.15 -22.89
C LYS A 4 -20.26 44.65 -22.76
N ILE A 5 -19.28 45.55 -22.78
CA ILE A 5 -17.85 45.22 -22.67
C ILE A 5 -17.50 44.83 -21.21
N LEU A 6 -18.07 45.51 -20.21
CA LEU A 6 -17.87 45.19 -18.80
C LEU A 6 -18.47 43.84 -18.38
N LEU A 7 -19.63 43.48 -18.93
CA LEU A 7 -20.29 42.17 -18.71
C LEU A 7 -19.51 41.01 -19.34
N LEU A 8 -18.87 41.22 -20.49
CA LEU A 8 -18.09 40.19 -21.18
C LEU A 8 -16.80 39.85 -20.40
N ASN A 9 -16.13 40.87 -19.86
CA ASN A 9 -14.91 40.68 -19.07
C ASN A 9 -15.16 40.01 -17.71
N THR A 10 -16.28 40.32 -17.05
CA THR A 10 -16.64 39.67 -15.77
C THR A 10 -17.01 38.20 -15.93
N VAL A 11 -17.69 37.84 -17.03
CA VAL A 11 -17.99 36.43 -17.36
C VAL A 11 -16.71 35.63 -17.68
N PHE A 12 -15.75 36.22 -18.41
CA PHE A 12 -14.48 35.55 -18.73
C PHE A 12 -13.62 35.29 -17.48
N ILE A 13 -13.56 36.25 -16.55
CA ILE A 13 -12.84 36.09 -15.27
C ILE A 13 -13.49 34.98 -14.42
N PHE A 14 -14.82 34.88 -14.43
CA PHE A 14 -15.55 33.85 -13.69
C PHE A 14 -15.33 32.44 -14.28
N ILE A 15 -15.30 32.31 -15.61
CA ILE A 15 -15.00 31.05 -16.31
C ILE A 15 -13.55 30.59 -16.01
N PHE A 16 -12.59 31.52 -15.96
CA PHE A 16 -11.20 31.20 -15.63
C PHE A 16 -11.05 30.69 -14.20
N PHE A 17 -11.75 31.29 -13.22
CA PHE A 17 -11.77 30.80 -11.84
C PHE A 17 -12.39 29.41 -11.69
N ILE A 18 -13.46 29.09 -12.45
CA ILE A 18 -14.06 27.75 -12.44
C ILE A 18 -13.06 26.70 -12.95
N THR A 19 -12.25 26.99 -13.97
CA THR A 19 -11.27 26.02 -14.49
C THR A 19 -10.12 25.71 -13.52
N ILE A 20 -9.75 26.65 -12.64
CA ILE A 20 -8.67 26.45 -11.66
C ILE A 20 -9.14 25.55 -10.51
N ILE A 21 -10.41 25.61 -10.13
CA ILE A 21 -10.96 24.84 -9.00
C ILE A 21 -11.12 23.33 -9.36
N PHE A 22 -11.37 22.99 -10.63
CA PHE A 22 -11.58 21.59 -11.05
C PHE A 22 -10.31 20.75 -11.26
N ASN A 23 -9.13 21.35 -11.30
CA ASN A 23 -7.89 20.58 -11.51
C ASN A 23 -7.25 20.02 -10.23
N SER A 24 -7.60 20.52 -9.05
CA SER A 24 -6.95 20.08 -7.81
C SER A 24 -7.51 18.76 -7.24
N CYS A 25 -8.78 18.42 -7.50
CA CYS A 25 -9.41 17.19 -6.97
C CYS A 25 -9.19 15.92 -7.82
N LYS A 26 -8.63 16.02 -9.03
CA LYS A 26 -8.45 14.85 -9.92
C LYS A 26 -7.21 14.02 -9.60
N ASN A 27 -6.18 14.61 -8.99
CA ASN A 27 -4.90 13.94 -8.81
C ASN A 27 -4.92 12.96 -7.63
N GLU A 28 -5.51 13.34 -6.50
CA GLU A 28 -5.56 12.50 -5.31
C GLU A 28 -6.37 11.22 -5.54
N SER A 29 -7.56 11.34 -6.12
CA SER A 29 -8.41 10.19 -6.47
C SER A 29 -7.73 9.23 -7.45
N ARG A 30 -7.01 9.75 -8.45
CA ARG A 30 -6.26 8.94 -9.42
C ARG A 30 -5.07 8.23 -8.80
N ILE A 31 -4.33 8.88 -7.91
CA ILE A 31 -3.17 8.29 -7.20
C ILE A 31 -3.64 7.14 -6.29
N THR A 32 -4.69 7.35 -5.51
CA THR A 32 -5.29 6.31 -4.65
C THR A 32 -5.85 5.15 -5.46
N ASN A 33 -6.43 5.42 -6.64
CA ASN A 33 -6.92 4.35 -7.52
C ASN A 33 -5.78 3.45 -8.01
N ASN A 34 -4.65 4.04 -8.44
CA ASN A 34 -3.52 3.26 -8.97
C ASN A 34 -2.88 2.34 -7.92
N LYS A 35 -2.77 2.79 -6.65
CA LYS A 35 -2.22 1.97 -5.56
C LYS A 35 -3.08 0.73 -5.28
N ASN A 36 -4.40 0.92 -5.19
CA ASN A 36 -5.35 -0.17 -4.98
C ASN A 36 -5.39 -1.14 -6.18
N GLU A 37 -5.29 -0.63 -7.41
CA GLU A 37 -5.18 -1.46 -8.61
C GLU A 37 -3.90 -2.30 -8.61
N ALA A 38 -2.75 -1.70 -8.24
CA ALA A 38 -1.49 -2.43 -8.11
C ALA A 38 -1.59 -3.56 -7.08
N ALA A 39 -2.21 -3.29 -5.92
CA ALA A 39 -2.45 -4.31 -4.90
C ALA A 39 -3.34 -5.45 -5.42
N LYS A 40 -4.44 -5.13 -6.12
CA LYS A 40 -5.32 -6.13 -6.73
C LYS A 40 -4.59 -7.00 -7.76
N ILE A 41 -3.73 -6.41 -8.59
CA ILE A 41 -2.90 -7.15 -9.56
C ILE A 41 -1.91 -8.06 -8.84
N ALA A 42 -1.19 -7.54 -7.85
CA ALA A 42 -0.24 -8.29 -7.05
C ALA A 42 -0.88 -9.50 -6.34
N VAL A 43 -2.06 -9.32 -5.72
CA VAL A 43 -2.80 -10.41 -5.05
C VAL A 43 -3.18 -11.51 -6.05
N LYS A 44 -3.70 -11.14 -7.23
CA LYS A 44 -4.07 -12.10 -8.28
C LYS A 44 -2.88 -12.86 -8.84
N ASP A 45 -1.73 -12.21 -8.98
CA ASP A 45 -0.50 -12.88 -9.43
C ASP A 45 0.05 -13.79 -8.33
N PHE A 46 0.10 -13.29 -7.10
CA PHE A 46 0.61 -14.00 -5.93
C PHE A 46 -0.12 -15.32 -5.69
N ILE A 47 -1.47 -15.29 -5.66
CA ILE A 47 -2.26 -16.50 -5.42
C ILE A 47 -2.04 -17.55 -6.53
N LYS A 48 -1.77 -17.11 -7.75
CA LYS A 48 -1.65 -17.99 -8.93
C LYS A 48 -0.25 -18.58 -9.06
N LYS A 49 0.79 -17.80 -8.73
CA LYS A 49 2.17 -18.13 -9.09
C LYS A 49 3.12 -18.31 -7.91
N ASN A 50 2.81 -17.75 -6.75
CA ASN A 50 3.74 -17.72 -5.64
C ASN A 50 3.51 -18.88 -4.67
N THR A 51 4.57 -19.61 -4.32
CA THR A 51 4.49 -20.75 -3.39
C THR A 51 4.14 -20.33 -1.96
N LEU A 52 4.52 -19.11 -1.55
CA LEU A 52 4.20 -18.56 -0.22
C LEU A 52 2.69 -18.44 0.01
N ALA A 53 1.89 -18.39 -1.05
CA ALA A 53 0.43 -18.37 -0.96
C ALA A 53 -0.13 -19.62 -0.25
N LYS A 54 0.60 -20.73 -0.22
CA LYS A 54 0.18 -21.98 0.44
C LYS A 54 0.36 -21.95 1.96
N GLU A 55 1.25 -21.10 2.46
CA GLU A 55 1.73 -21.15 3.85
C GLU A 55 0.73 -20.54 4.84
N ASN A 56 -0.04 -19.56 4.41
CA ASN A 56 -0.93 -18.79 5.28
C ASN A 56 -2.35 -18.68 4.72
N THR A 57 -3.29 -18.33 5.59
CA THR A 57 -4.68 -17.98 5.23
C THR A 57 -4.93 -16.47 5.26
N VAL A 58 -4.10 -15.71 5.97
CA VAL A 58 -4.18 -14.25 6.08
C VAL A 58 -2.85 -13.65 5.66
N PHE A 59 -2.91 -12.66 4.78
CA PHE A 59 -1.75 -11.93 4.26
C PHE A 59 -1.95 -10.43 4.44
N ASN A 60 -0.88 -9.76 4.84
CA ASN A 60 -0.84 -8.30 4.81
C ASN A 60 -0.28 -7.85 3.47
N VAL A 61 -0.88 -6.80 2.96
CA VAL A 61 -0.44 -6.09 1.77
C VAL A 61 -0.01 -4.70 2.20
N LYS A 62 1.25 -4.35 1.94
CA LYS A 62 1.79 -3.01 2.18
C LYS A 62 2.10 -2.37 0.84
N ILE A 63 1.68 -1.13 0.68
CA ILE A 63 1.86 -0.38 -0.57
C ILE A 63 2.78 0.81 -0.29
N TYR A 64 3.82 0.93 -1.09
CA TYR A 64 4.80 2.01 -1.04
C TYR A 64 4.71 2.81 -2.33
N ASP A 65 4.33 4.07 -2.21
CA ASP A 65 4.27 4.99 -3.33
C ASP A 65 4.46 6.44 -2.82
N PRO A 66 5.66 7.03 -3.02
CA PRO A 66 6.85 6.41 -3.61
C PRO A 66 7.60 5.50 -2.63
N LEU A 67 8.44 4.59 -3.14
CA LEU A 67 9.36 3.80 -2.31
C LEU A 67 10.61 4.62 -1.95
N SER A 68 10.96 4.73 -0.67
CA SER A 68 12.20 5.36 -0.22
C SER A 68 13.45 4.55 -0.62
N LYS A 69 14.47 5.25 -1.14
CA LYS A 69 15.80 4.69 -1.40
C LYS A 69 16.62 4.70 -0.12
N LYS A 70 17.05 3.52 0.33
CA LYS A 70 18.01 3.40 1.42
C LYS A 70 19.42 3.19 0.86
N LYS A 71 20.40 3.87 1.47
CA LYS A 71 21.83 3.67 1.20
C LYS A 71 22.53 3.37 2.52
N LEU A 72 23.34 2.32 2.54
CA LEU A 72 24.23 2.03 3.65
C LEU A 72 25.46 2.96 3.52
N VAL A 73 25.78 3.69 4.58
CA VAL A 73 26.93 4.59 4.64
C VAL A 73 27.75 4.31 5.88
N ASP A 74 29.07 4.46 5.75
CA ASP A 74 30.00 4.40 6.87
C ASP A 74 29.90 5.73 7.65
N ILE A 75 29.64 5.64 8.95
CA ILE A 75 29.64 6.78 9.87
C ILE A 75 31.00 6.86 10.58
N SER A 76 31.64 5.71 10.77
CA SER A 76 33.01 5.56 11.28
C SER A 76 33.61 4.27 10.72
N GLU A 77 34.86 3.97 11.07
CA GLU A 77 35.54 2.73 10.64
C GLU A 77 34.82 1.44 11.09
N SER A 78 34.01 1.49 12.15
CA SER A 78 33.31 0.33 12.72
C SER A 78 31.78 0.44 12.70
N GLU A 79 31.23 1.53 12.17
CA GLU A 79 29.80 1.79 12.21
C GLU A 79 29.23 2.13 10.84
N GLN A 80 28.20 1.38 10.44
CA GLN A 80 27.42 1.63 9.24
C GLN A 80 25.97 1.95 9.58
N ARG A 81 25.35 2.88 8.85
CA ARG A 81 23.93 3.20 9.01
C ARG A 81 23.22 3.30 7.68
N TRP A 82 21.96 2.86 7.67
CA TRP A 82 21.06 3.06 6.54
C TRP A 82 20.48 4.48 6.59
N ILE A 83 20.78 5.28 5.59
CA ILE A 83 20.21 6.62 5.42
C ILE A 83 19.23 6.67 4.24
N ASN A 84 18.31 7.63 4.29
CA ASN A 84 17.48 7.95 3.13
C ASN A 84 18.35 8.66 2.07
N SER A 85 18.29 8.17 0.84
CA SER A 85 19.08 8.67 -0.30
C SER A 85 18.21 9.16 -1.47
N GLY A 86 16.90 9.28 -1.25
CA GLY A 86 15.91 9.71 -2.23
C GLY A 86 14.72 8.77 -2.30
N ILE A 87 14.02 8.79 -3.43
CA ILE A 87 12.83 7.97 -3.68
C ILE A 87 12.86 7.36 -5.09
N TYR A 88 12.16 6.25 -5.30
CA TYR A 88 11.85 5.70 -6.63
C TYR A 88 10.53 6.30 -7.13
N GLU A 89 10.63 7.38 -7.92
CA GLU A 89 9.47 8.17 -8.36
C GLU A 89 8.57 7.42 -9.34
N ASP A 90 9.12 6.54 -10.17
CA ASP A 90 8.37 5.83 -11.22
C ASP A 90 7.78 4.50 -10.75
N LEU A 91 7.97 4.14 -9.48
CA LEU A 91 7.56 2.84 -8.94
C LEU A 91 6.45 2.93 -7.90
N ILE A 92 5.46 2.05 -8.03
CA ILE A 92 4.61 1.60 -6.91
C ILE A 92 5.14 0.24 -6.49
N VAL A 93 5.39 0.05 -5.20
CA VAL A 93 5.85 -1.24 -4.67
C VAL A 93 4.78 -1.83 -3.78
N VAL A 94 4.35 -3.05 -4.09
CA VAL A 94 3.39 -3.80 -3.27
C VAL A 94 4.11 -4.97 -2.64
N ASN A 95 4.20 -4.98 -1.32
CA ASN A 95 4.73 -6.08 -0.54
C ASN A 95 3.57 -6.94 -0.03
N ILE A 96 3.64 -8.26 -0.25
CA ILE A 96 2.69 -9.24 0.26
C ILE A 96 3.45 -10.21 1.16
N PHE A 97 2.97 -10.40 2.39
CA PHE A 97 3.59 -11.31 3.34
C PHE A 97 2.54 -11.88 4.30
N GLY A 98 2.70 -13.16 4.62
CA GLY A 98 1.83 -13.88 5.54
C GLY A 98 2.58 -14.16 6.83
N ASP A 99 1.90 -14.01 7.95
CA ASP A 99 2.41 -14.41 9.26
C ASP A 99 1.24 -14.89 10.13
N ASP A 100 1.44 -15.95 10.89
CA ASP A 100 0.48 -16.42 11.89
C ASP A 100 0.26 -15.37 12.99
N TYR A 101 1.21 -14.46 13.22
CA TYR A 101 0.99 -13.28 14.06
C TYR A 101 -0.24 -12.47 13.63
N TYR A 102 -0.59 -12.50 12.34
CA TYR A 102 -1.77 -11.79 11.85
C TYR A 102 -3.09 -12.47 12.17
N LYS A 103 -3.07 -13.74 12.57
CA LYS A 103 -4.19 -14.35 13.29
C LYS A 103 -4.10 -13.87 14.74
N ASN A 104 -5.21 -13.37 15.27
CA ASN A 104 -5.31 -12.74 16.58
C ASN A 104 -4.54 -11.42 16.71
N LYS A 105 -4.22 -10.75 15.59
CA LYS A 105 -3.54 -9.44 15.61
C LYS A 105 -4.29 -8.43 16.49
N TYR A 106 -5.62 -8.48 16.46
CA TYR A 106 -6.49 -7.63 17.26
C TYR A 106 -7.32 -8.49 18.22
N ASN A 107 -7.22 -8.21 19.51
CA ASN A 107 -7.84 -9.01 20.58
C ASN A 107 -9.23 -8.57 20.99
N THR A 108 -9.48 -7.27 20.84
CA THR A 108 -10.75 -6.63 21.16
C THR A 108 -10.95 -5.49 20.17
N GLN A 109 -12.22 -5.09 19.98
CA GLN A 109 -12.54 -3.89 19.21
C GLN A 109 -11.86 -2.64 19.79
N SER A 110 -11.61 -2.60 21.10
CA SER A 110 -10.91 -1.49 21.78
C SER A 110 -9.41 -1.43 21.50
N ASN A 111 -8.79 -2.54 21.07
CA ASN A 111 -7.37 -2.61 20.67
C ASN A 111 -7.17 -2.35 19.17
N LEU A 112 -8.25 -2.07 18.45
CA LEU A 112 -8.16 -1.55 17.11
C LEU A 112 -7.74 -0.07 17.20
N ASN A 113 -6.45 0.20 17.10
CA ASN A 113 -6.02 1.56 16.80
C ASN A 113 -6.48 1.88 15.38
N GLU A 114 -7.37 2.88 15.22
CA GLU A 114 -7.91 3.35 13.94
C GLU A 114 -6.79 3.61 12.90
N ASP A 115 -5.61 4.01 13.36
CA ASP A 115 -4.44 4.26 12.51
C ASP A 115 -3.89 3.01 11.80
N ILE A 116 -4.25 1.80 12.22
CA ILE A 116 -3.64 0.54 11.75
C ILE A 116 -4.69 -0.45 11.22
N ILE A 117 -5.98 -0.11 11.24
CA ILE A 117 -7.03 -1.03 10.77
C ILE A 117 -7.01 -1.07 9.24
N PRO A 118 -6.81 -2.24 8.61
CA PRO A 118 -6.97 -2.36 7.17
C PRO A 118 -8.42 -2.11 6.80
N ASN A 119 -8.70 -1.34 5.76
CA ASN A 119 -10.07 -1.08 5.28
C ASN A 119 -10.27 -1.48 3.82
N GLN A 120 -9.27 -2.14 3.23
CA GLN A 120 -9.35 -2.80 1.95
C GLN A 120 -9.01 -4.27 2.13
N PHE A 121 -9.73 -5.12 1.41
CA PHE A 121 -9.50 -6.54 1.45
C PHE A 121 -9.88 -7.25 0.15
N ILE A 122 -9.29 -8.42 -0.06
CA ILE A 122 -9.69 -9.38 -1.10
C ILE A 122 -9.78 -10.76 -0.44
N GLU A 123 -10.94 -11.39 -0.59
CA GLU A 123 -11.11 -12.81 -0.33
C GLU A 123 -10.96 -13.59 -1.65
N ILE A 124 -10.02 -14.54 -1.69
CA ILE A 124 -9.84 -15.42 -2.84
C ILE A 124 -9.35 -16.79 -2.38
N ASN A 125 -10.01 -17.86 -2.84
CA ASN A 125 -9.66 -19.24 -2.52
C ASN A 125 -9.53 -19.52 -1.00
N GLY A 126 -10.44 -18.96 -0.19
CA GLY A 126 -10.42 -19.12 1.28
C GLY A 126 -9.24 -18.42 1.97
N LYS A 127 -8.62 -17.44 1.30
CA LYS A 127 -7.53 -16.62 1.84
C LYS A 127 -7.92 -15.16 1.83
N LEU A 128 -7.45 -14.45 2.84
CA LEU A 128 -7.70 -13.04 3.07
C LEU A 128 -6.43 -12.21 2.85
N PHE A 129 -6.52 -11.21 1.99
CA PHE A 129 -5.48 -10.20 1.77
C PHE A 129 -6.00 -8.87 2.25
N LEU A 130 -5.22 -8.16 3.07
CA LEU A 130 -5.65 -6.93 3.77
C LEU A 130 -4.64 -5.80 3.60
N TRP A 131 -5.12 -4.58 3.37
CA TRP A 131 -4.30 -3.37 3.44
C TRP A 131 -5.10 -2.16 3.94
N LYS A 132 -4.38 -1.13 4.35
CA LYS A 132 -4.94 0.17 4.70
C LYS A 132 -4.82 1.11 3.50
N ASP A 133 -5.92 1.75 3.15
CA ASP A 133 -6.00 2.78 2.09
C ASP A 133 -6.46 4.13 2.63
N LYS A 134 -7.31 4.13 3.67
CA LYS A 134 -7.82 5.34 4.34
C LYS A 134 -7.84 5.15 5.86
N ASP A 135 -8.07 6.22 6.61
CA ASP A 135 -8.09 6.19 8.07
C ASP A 135 -9.40 5.64 8.65
N GLU A 136 -10.49 5.67 7.89
CA GLU A 136 -11.79 5.19 8.37
C GLU A 136 -11.99 3.67 8.15
N THR A 137 -12.51 3.01 9.19
CA THR A 137 -12.92 1.60 9.14
C THR A 137 -14.41 1.48 8.82
N ASN A 138 -14.77 0.52 7.97
CA ASN A 138 -16.18 0.18 7.71
C ASN A 138 -16.62 -1.07 8.48
N LYS A 139 -17.94 -1.21 8.74
CA LYS A 139 -18.50 -2.38 9.46
C LYS A 139 -18.17 -3.72 8.78
N GLU A 140 -18.08 -3.71 7.46
CA GLU A 140 -17.75 -4.87 6.63
C GLU A 140 -16.34 -5.42 6.97
N THR A 141 -15.35 -4.54 7.13
CA THR A 141 -13.99 -4.90 7.54
C THR A 141 -14.00 -5.67 8.85
N THR A 142 -14.70 -5.17 9.88
CA THR A 142 -14.77 -5.84 11.20
C THR A 142 -15.31 -7.27 11.08
N GLN A 143 -16.31 -7.49 10.22
CA GLN A 143 -16.88 -8.82 10.00
C GLN A 143 -15.88 -9.76 9.33
N ILE A 144 -15.15 -9.27 8.32
CA ILE A 144 -14.10 -10.03 7.64
C ILE A 144 -12.94 -10.37 8.56
N LEU A 145 -12.48 -9.41 9.37
CA LEU A 145 -11.41 -9.66 10.34
C LEU A 145 -11.82 -10.73 11.36
N LYS A 146 -13.08 -10.73 11.82
CA LYS A 146 -13.62 -11.81 12.69
C LYS A 146 -13.69 -13.16 11.99
N LYS A 147 -14.18 -13.19 10.74
CA LYS A 147 -14.30 -14.41 9.92
C LYS A 147 -12.98 -15.17 9.78
N TYR A 148 -11.87 -14.44 9.64
CA TYR A 148 -10.53 -15.05 9.47
C TYR A 148 -9.72 -15.11 10.78
N GLY A 149 -10.35 -14.78 11.92
CA GLY A 149 -9.68 -14.79 13.23
C GLY A 149 -8.57 -13.75 13.38
N VAL A 150 -8.55 -12.70 12.55
CA VAL A 150 -7.63 -11.56 12.68
C VAL A 150 -8.03 -10.66 13.84
N LEU A 151 -9.34 -10.43 13.98
CA LEU A 151 -9.96 -9.80 15.12
C LEU A 151 -10.67 -10.85 15.95
N THR A 152 -10.24 -11.02 17.20
CA THR A 152 -10.92 -11.87 18.19
C THR A 152 -11.64 -11.01 19.23
N ASN A 153 -12.37 -11.67 20.13
CA ASN A 153 -12.88 -11.06 21.36
C ASN A 153 -12.22 -11.70 22.59
N SER A 154 -10.97 -12.16 22.45
CA SER A 154 -10.26 -12.87 23.51
C SER A 154 -9.29 -11.94 24.22
N ASN A 155 -9.08 -12.14 25.52
CA ASN A 155 -8.03 -11.44 26.26
C ASN A 155 -6.63 -12.02 26.00
N ILE A 156 -6.47 -12.91 25.01
CA ILE A 156 -5.22 -13.61 24.71
C ILE A 156 -4.31 -12.67 23.95
N ILE A 157 -3.30 -12.10 24.61
CA ILE A 157 -2.28 -11.26 23.97
C ILE A 157 -1.51 -12.13 22.95
N PRO A 158 -1.54 -11.81 21.64
CA PRO A 158 -0.76 -12.54 20.66
C PRO A 158 0.72 -12.35 21.00
N VAL A 159 1.43 -13.46 21.18
CA VAL A 159 2.88 -13.40 21.32
C VAL A 159 3.45 -12.97 19.97
N PHE A 160 4.05 -11.79 19.92
CA PHE A 160 4.74 -11.32 18.73
C PHE A 160 6.03 -12.12 18.57
N PHE A 161 5.96 -13.18 17.76
CA PHE A 161 7.13 -13.93 17.34
C PHE A 161 7.55 -13.44 15.95
N ARG A 162 8.66 -12.73 15.88
CA ARG A 162 9.25 -12.29 14.61
C ARG A 162 10.25 -13.33 14.13
N ASP A 163 9.98 -13.89 12.97
CA ASP A 163 10.91 -14.76 12.26
C ASP A 163 11.51 -14.01 11.07
N ASP A 164 12.74 -13.52 11.23
CA ASP A 164 13.45 -12.77 10.18
C ASP A 164 13.88 -13.66 8.99
N ALA A 165 13.68 -14.98 9.06
CA ALA A 165 13.85 -15.87 7.92
C ALA A 165 12.60 -15.90 7.01
N LYS A 166 11.43 -15.49 7.52
CA LYS A 166 10.20 -15.45 6.72
C LYS A 166 10.33 -14.46 5.57
N LYS A 167 9.92 -14.91 4.38
CA LYS A 167 9.98 -14.12 3.16
C LYS A 167 8.66 -13.39 2.94
N GLY A 168 8.77 -12.18 2.42
CA GLY A 168 7.70 -11.50 1.71
C GLY A 168 7.93 -11.52 0.21
N THR A 169 6.92 -11.09 -0.53
CA THR A 169 6.98 -10.89 -1.98
C THR A 169 6.77 -9.42 -2.31
N ASP A 170 7.79 -8.80 -2.88
CA ASP A 170 7.73 -7.45 -3.42
C ASP A 170 7.39 -7.47 -4.91
N TYR A 171 6.35 -6.72 -5.29
CA TYR A 171 6.00 -6.42 -6.67
C TYR A 171 6.37 -4.97 -6.98
N PHE A 172 7.24 -4.76 -7.96
CA PHE A 172 7.72 -3.45 -8.38
C PHE A 172 7.02 -3.06 -9.69
N PHE A 173 5.96 -2.26 -9.58
CA PHE A 173 5.15 -1.80 -10.71
C PHE A 173 5.64 -0.47 -11.26
N CYS A 174 5.65 -0.33 -12.59
CA CYS A 174 5.75 0.98 -13.22
C CYS A 174 4.47 1.78 -13.02
N LYS A 175 4.57 3.01 -12.48
CA LYS A 175 3.42 3.87 -12.18
C LYS A 175 2.55 4.20 -13.39
N ASN A 176 3.18 4.37 -14.55
CA ASN A 176 2.48 4.68 -15.80
C ASN A 176 1.84 3.45 -16.46
N ASN A 177 2.24 2.24 -16.08
CA ASN A 177 1.72 0.99 -16.64
C ASN A 177 1.85 -0.17 -15.64
N LEU A 178 0.78 -0.40 -14.87
CA LEU A 178 0.73 -1.46 -13.86
C LEU A 178 0.81 -2.89 -14.43
N ARG A 179 0.78 -3.08 -15.75
CA ARG A 179 1.03 -4.39 -16.37
C ARG A 179 2.53 -4.68 -16.51
N LYS A 180 3.39 -3.66 -16.40
CA LYS A 180 4.86 -3.76 -16.42
C LYS A 180 5.34 -3.80 -14.98
N TYR A 181 5.68 -4.99 -14.50
CA TYR A 181 6.20 -5.17 -13.14
C TYR A 181 7.20 -6.32 -13.05
N LYS A 182 7.99 -6.31 -11.97
CA LYS A 182 8.87 -7.41 -11.57
C LYS A 182 8.55 -7.86 -10.15
N VAL A 183 8.85 -9.12 -9.84
CA VAL A 183 8.53 -9.76 -8.57
C VAL A 183 9.80 -10.28 -7.92
N THR A 184 9.96 -10.05 -6.61
CA THR A 184 11.07 -10.59 -5.83
C THR A 184 10.57 -11.19 -4.53
N ASN A 185 11.03 -12.40 -4.21
CA ASN A 185 10.83 -13.03 -2.90
C ASN A 185 12.09 -12.80 -2.05
N SER A 186 11.94 -12.18 -0.89
CA SER A 186 13.07 -11.88 0.00
C SER A 186 12.62 -11.82 1.45
N ASN A 187 13.53 -12.10 2.37
CA ASN A 187 13.36 -11.81 3.79
C ASN A 187 13.92 -10.42 4.18
N ILE A 188 14.53 -9.71 3.23
CA ILE A 188 14.97 -8.32 3.41
C ILE A 188 13.74 -7.41 3.35
N ALA A 189 13.59 -6.53 4.34
CA ALA A 189 12.49 -5.57 4.40
C ALA A 189 12.44 -4.67 3.14
N THR A 190 11.22 -4.45 2.64
CA THR A 190 10.97 -3.58 1.48
C THR A 190 11.59 -2.19 1.70
N GLY A 191 12.31 -1.68 0.70
CA GLY A 191 13.04 -0.41 0.77
C GLY A 191 14.52 -0.55 1.15
N TYR A 192 14.92 -1.65 1.79
CA TYR A 192 16.34 -2.00 1.99
C TYR A 192 16.88 -2.85 0.82
N LEU A 193 15.99 -3.58 0.15
CA LEU A 193 16.30 -4.25 -1.10
C LEU A 193 16.32 -3.24 -2.26
N LYS A 194 17.38 -3.27 -3.07
CA LYS A 194 17.42 -2.52 -4.34
C LYS A 194 16.37 -3.12 -5.30
N PRO A 195 15.43 -2.31 -5.84
CA PRO A 195 14.48 -2.78 -6.83
C PRO A 195 15.19 -3.39 -8.05
N PRO A 196 14.61 -4.44 -8.65
CA PRO A 196 15.13 -4.99 -9.89
C PRO A 196 15.07 -3.94 -11.01
N ASN A 197 16.03 -3.99 -11.95
CA ASN A 197 16.03 -3.06 -13.08
C ASN A 197 14.77 -3.29 -13.92
N ILE A 198 13.86 -2.32 -13.94
CA ILE A 198 12.64 -2.31 -14.74
C ILE A 198 12.65 -1.03 -15.56
N ASP A 199 12.55 -1.19 -16.87
CA ASP A 199 12.33 -0.06 -17.75
C ASP A 199 10.87 0.38 -17.56
N CYS A 200 10.61 1.62 -17.15
CA CYS A 200 9.25 2.15 -17.04
C CYS A 200 8.91 3.13 -18.15
N LYS A 201 9.78 3.27 -19.16
CA LYS A 201 9.48 4.03 -20.37
C LYS A 201 8.57 3.22 -21.31
#